data_AF-A0A1W4XRA6-F1
#
_entry.id   AF-A0A1W4XRA6-F1
#
_cell.length_a   1.000
_cell.length_b   1.000
_cell.length_c   1.000
_cell.angle_alpha   90.00
_cell.angle_beta   90.00
_cell.angle_gamma   90.00
#
_symmetry.space_group_name_H-M   'P 1'
#
loop_
_entity.id
_entity.type
_entity.pdbx_description
1 polymer ?
#
loop_
_entity_poly.entity_id
_entity_poly.type
_entity_poly.pdbx_seq_one_letter_code
_entity_poly.pdbx_strand_id
1 'polypeptide(L)'
;MAMIFHKFEEVRNLLNDPKYRHLEPVNKLWDIYNTVKNAKKDTLNQNEGENLRKHPLIVIEGLDGSGKTTITYKLAEKIKAALYRTPPLCTDGLRGSFDDCKPLRRVFYAMGNYIAAEEIKKLLEEKPVVLDRYLTNA
;
A
#
# COMPACT_ATOMS: atom_id res chain seq x y z
N MET A 1 3.90 22.52 8.31
CA MET A 1 3.32 21.40 9.06
C MET A 1 3.28 20.17 8.15
N ALA A 2 3.80 19.02 8.59
CA ALA A 2 3.73 17.78 7.82
C ALA A 2 2.28 17.26 7.85
N MET A 3 1.71 16.98 6.69
CA MET A 3 0.37 16.39 6.56
C MET A 3 0.57 14.88 6.62
N ILE A 4 0.03 14.25 7.66
CA ILE A 4 0.07 12.80 7.86
C ILE A 4 -1.38 12.35 7.88
N PHE A 5 -1.68 11.28 7.14
CA PHE A 5 -3.00 10.66 7.13
C PHE A 5 -3.01 9.52 8.13
N HIS A 6 -3.86 9.62 9.15
CA HIS A 6 -4.01 8.58 10.17
C HIS A 6 -5.22 7.67 9.89
N LYS A 7 -6.15 8.15 9.07
CA LYS A 7 -7.40 7.46 8.74
C LYS A 7 -7.62 7.43 7.24
N PHE A 8 -8.26 6.35 6.79
CA PHE A 8 -8.60 6.19 5.38
C PHE A 8 -9.55 7.30 4.90
N GLU A 9 -10.45 7.74 5.79
CA GLU A 9 -11.41 8.81 5.55
C GLU A 9 -10.70 10.12 5.17
N GLU A 10 -9.55 10.42 5.75
CA GLU A 10 -8.79 11.64 5.45
C GLU A 10 -8.22 11.61 4.02
N VAL A 11 -7.70 10.45 3.60
CA VAL A 11 -7.24 10.22 2.22
C VAL A 11 -8.42 10.32 1.25
N ARG A 12 -9.54 9.66 1.59
CA ARG A 12 -10.77 9.67 0.78
C ARG A 12 -11.32 11.08 0.63
N ASN A 13 -11.35 11.88 1.69
CA ASN A 13 -11.87 13.23 1.67
C ASN A 13 -11.05 14.11 0.71
N LEU A 14 -9.72 13.99 0.73
CA LEU A 14 -8.89 14.76 -0.19
C LEU A 14 -9.06 14.31 -1.65
N LEU A 15 -9.16 13.01 -1.92
CA LEU A 15 -9.42 12.50 -3.28
C LEU A 15 -10.78 12.98 -3.81
N ASN A 16 -11.78 13.14 -2.95
CA ASN A 16 -13.12 13.61 -3.30
C ASN A 16 -13.29 15.13 -3.28
N ASP A 17 -12.26 15.88 -2.90
CA ASP A 17 -12.29 17.34 -2.92
C ASP A 17 -12.62 17.82 -4.35
N PRO A 18 -13.57 18.77 -4.55
CA PRO A 18 -13.88 19.34 -5.86
C PRO A 18 -12.66 19.78 -6.67
N LYS A 19 -11.59 20.22 -5.98
CA LYS A 19 -10.30 20.59 -6.56
C LYS A 19 -9.55 19.44 -7.23
N TYR A 20 -9.77 18.20 -6.81
CA TYR A 20 -8.97 17.05 -7.22
C TYR A 20 -9.78 15.93 -7.87
N ARG A 21 -11.05 15.74 -7.49
CA ARG A 21 -11.92 14.62 -7.92
C ARG A 21 -12.13 14.50 -9.44
N HIS A 22 -11.88 15.57 -10.18
CA HIS A 22 -12.04 15.60 -11.63
C HIS A 22 -10.77 15.16 -12.38
N LEU A 23 -9.64 15.02 -11.68
CA LEU A 23 -8.36 14.65 -12.27
C LEU A 23 -8.35 13.16 -12.60
N GLU A 24 -7.95 12.85 -13.83
CA GLU A 24 -7.87 11.47 -14.33
C GLU A 24 -6.98 10.55 -13.46
N PRO A 25 -5.79 10.98 -13.00
CA PRO A 25 -4.95 10.16 -12.12
C PRO A 25 -5.59 9.86 -10.75
N VAL A 26 -6.41 10.79 -10.23
CA VAL A 26 -7.14 10.63 -8.96
C VAL A 26 -8.21 9.54 -9.10
N ASN A 27 -8.96 9.55 -10.19
CA ASN A 27 -9.95 8.53 -10.49
C ASN A 27 -9.31 7.15 -10.69
N LYS A 28 -8.24 7.06 -11.49
CA LYS A 28 -7.50 5.81 -11.66
C LYS A 28 -6.99 5.23 -10.33
N LEU A 29 -6.43 6.07 -9.47
CA LEU A 29 -5.93 5.63 -8.15
C LEU A 29 -7.08 5.07 -7.28
N TRP A 30 -8.25 5.71 -7.33
CA TRP A 30 -9.44 5.24 -6.63
C TRP A 30 -9.95 3.90 -7.19
N ASP A 31 -9.95 3.75 -8.52
CA ASP A 31 -10.37 2.53 -9.20
C ASP A 31 -9.47 1.33 -8.89
N ILE A 32 -8.15 1.55 -8.84
CA ILE A 32 -7.18 0.52 -8.42
C ILE A 32 -7.54 0.03 -7.02
N TYR A 33 -7.76 0.94 -6.07
CA TYR A 33 -8.13 0.55 -4.70
C TYR A 33 -9.45 -0.22 -4.64
N ASN A 34 -10.49 0.25 -5.34
CA ASN A 34 -11.77 -0.45 -5.35
C ASN A 34 -11.65 -1.85 -5.96
N THR A 35 -10.85 -2.01 -7.01
CA THR A 35 -10.56 -3.30 -7.64
C THR A 35 -9.95 -4.27 -6.63
N VAL A 36 -8.89 -3.85 -5.94
CA VAL A 36 -8.21 -4.68 -4.92
C VAL A 36 -9.13 -5.00 -3.74
N LYS A 37 -9.91 -4.01 -3.27
CA LYS A 37 -10.85 -4.20 -2.15
C LYS A 37 -11.98 -5.15 -2.50
N ASN A 38 -12.54 -5.06 -3.71
CA ASN A 38 -13.66 -5.90 -4.14
C ASN A 38 -13.20 -7.34 -4.41
N ALA A 39 -12.02 -7.53 -5.00
CA ALA A 39 -11.41 -8.84 -5.18
C ALA A 39 -11.22 -9.62 -3.87
N LYS A 40 -11.33 -8.97 -2.71
CA LYS A 40 -11.32 -9.59 -1.39
C LYS A 40 -12.72 -9.96 -0.89
N LYS A 41 -13.74 -9.13 -1.15
CA LYS A 41 -15.13 -9.45 -0.77
C LYS A 41 -15.59 -10.75 -1.41
N ASP A 42 -15.18 -11.00 -2.65
CA ASP A 42 -15.48 -12.24 -3.36
C ASP A 42 -14.83 -13.47 -2.71
N THR A 43 -13.68 -13.30 -2.04
CA THR A 43 -12.97 -14.37 -1.33
C THR A 43 -13.50 -14.58 0.10
N LEU A 44 -13.98 -13.52 0.76
CA LEU A 44 -14.43 -13.53 2.17
C LEU A 44 -15.87 -13.98 2.40
N ASN A 45 -16.67 -14.18 1.35
CA ASN A 45 -18.01 -14.78 1.48
C ASN A 45 -17.98 -16.26 1.94
N GLN A 46 -16.83 -16.78 2.32
CA GLN A 46 -16.67 -18.04 3.04
C GLN A 46 -15.73 -17.82 4.25
N ASN A 47 -16.28 -18.01 5.45
CA ASN A 47 -15.58 -18.15 6.74
C ASN A 47 -15.25 -16.86 7.50
N GLU A 48 -16.28 -16.22 8.05
CA GLU A 48 -16.13 -15.42 9.27
C GLU A 48 -15.88 -16.36 10.47
N GLY A 49 -14.61 -16.68 10.68
CA GLY A 49 -14.14 -17.42 11.84
C GLY A 49 -12.70 -17.01 12.11
N GLU A 50 -12.49 -16.35 13.25
CA GLU A 50 -11.21 -15.83 13.72
C GLU A 50 -10.05 -16.80 13.43
N ASN A 51 -9.25 -16.51 12.40
CA ASN A 51 -7.93 -17.08 12.24
C ASN A 51 -6.94 -15.92 12.25
N LEU A 52 -6.23 -15.83 13.37
CA LEU A 52 -5.08 -14.95 13.56
C LEU A 52 -4.22 -15.03 12.29
N ARG A 53 -3.77 -13.86 11.80
CA ARG A 53 -2.80 -13.78 10.69
C ARG A 53 -1.69 -14.81 10.95
N LYS A 54 -1.70 -15.90 10.19
CA LYS A 54 -0.90 -17.10 10.49
C LYS A 54 0.60 -16.82 10.39
N HIS A 55 0.95 -15.82 9.58
CA HIS A 55 2.32 -15.46 9.31
C HIS A 55 2.62 -13.99 9.63
N PRO A 56 3.87 -13.67 9.99
CA PRO A 56 4.26 -12.31 10.33
C PRO A 56 4.40 -11.42 9.09
N LEU A 57 4.07 -10.15 9.27
CA LEU A 57 4.50 -9.06 8.40
C LEU A 57 5.77 -8.44 8.98
N ILE A 58 6.85 -8.43 8.21
CA ILE A 58 8.14 -7.84 8.59
C ILE A 58 8.36 -6.61 7.70
N VAL A 59 8.48 -5.43 8.30
CA VAL A 59 8.73 -4.18 7.57
C VAL A 59 10.20 -3.79 7.72
N ILE A 60 10.87 -3.51 6.60
CA ILE A 60 12.24 -3.01 6.58
C ILE A 60 12.21 -1.53 6.22
N GLU A 61 12.58 -0.67 7.18
CA GLU A 61 12.62 0.79 7.04
C GLU A 61 14.05 1.33 7.06
N GLY A 62 14.23 2.55 6.53
CA GLY A 62 15.47 3.30 6.62
C GLY A 62 15.78 4.18 5.39
N LEU A 63 16.92 4.85 5.40
CA LEU A 63 17.28 5.86 4.39
C LEU A 63 17.70 5.25 3.05
N ASP A 64 17.51 5.98 1.95
CA ASP A 64 17.99 5.55 0.62
C ASP A 64 19.50 5.28 0.62
N GLY A 65 19.94 4.29 -0.16
CA GLY A 65 21.35 3.88 -0.21
C GLY A 65 21.82 3.01 0.97
N SER A 66 21.02 2.75 2.00
CA SER A 66 21.44 1.95 3.17
C SER A 66 21.42 0.42 2.97
N GLY A 67 21.33 -0.08 1.74
CA GLY A 67 21.33 -1.52 1.43
C GLY A 67 20.06 -2.30 1.78
N LYS A 68 18.95 -1.62 2.13
CA LYS A 68 17.69 -2.29 2.55
C LYS A 68 17.17 -3.29 1.55
N THR A 69 17.04 -2.91 0.28
CA THR A 69 16.51 -3.79 -0.77
C THR A 69 17.29 -5.10 -0.85
N THR A 70 18.62 -5.07 -0.66
CA THR A 70 19.46 -6.27 -0.58
C THR A 70 19.11 -7.14 0.63
N ILE A 71 18.94 -6.53 1.81
CA ILE A 71 18.57 -7.25 3.04
C ILE A 71 17.16 -7.81 2.94
N THR A 72 16.19 -7.02 2.47
CA THR A 72 14.80 -7.40 2.26
C THR A 72 14.71 -8.63 1.36
N TYR A 73 15.42 -8.62 0.23
CA TYR A 73 15.49 -9.76 -0.69
C TYR A 73 16.08 -11.01 -0.02
N LYS A 74 17.27 -10.89 0.58
CA LYS A 74 17.95 -12.02 1.24
C LYS A 74 17.15 -12.60 2.41
N LEU A 75 16.49 -11.74 3.18
CA LEU A 75 15.64 -12.16 4.28
C LEU A 75 14.43 -12.93 3.75
N ALA A 76 13.76 -12.39 2.72
CA ALA A 76 12.59 -13.03 2.13
C ALA A 76 12.92 -14.42 1.57
N GLU A 77 14.04 -14.53 0.85
CA GLU A 77 14.56 -15.80 0.33
C GLU A 77 14.82 -16.80 1.46
N LYS A 78 15.53 -16.37 2.52
CA LYS A 78 15.93 -17.25 3.63
C LYS A 78 14.74 -17.81 4.42
N ILE A 79 13.67 -17.03 4.58
CA ILE A 79 12.48 -17.44 5.35
C ILE A 79 11.31 -17.89 4.47
N LYS A 80 11.52 -17.96 3.14
CA LYS A 80 10.49 -18.29 2.14
C LYS A 80 9.26 -17.37 2.23
N ALA A 81 9.51 -16.08 2.49
CA ALA A 81 8.47 -15.05 2.52
C ALA A 81 8.12 -14.53 1.13
N ALA A 82 6.93 -13.94 1.00
CA ALA A 82 6.65 -13.05 -0.11
C ALA A 82 7.45 -11.74 0.07
N LEU A 83 8.07 -11.26 -1.02
CA LEU A 83 8.65 -9.93 -1.09
C LEU A 83 7.59 -8.94 -1.57
N TYR A 84 7.43 -7.83 -0.87
CA TYR A 84 6.47 -6.79 -1.22
C TYR A 84 7.10 -5.40 -1.03
N ARG A 85 6.56 -4.36 -1.67
CA ARG A 85 7.04 -2.97 -1.55
C ARG A 85 5.89 -1.97 -1.51
N THR A 86 6.13 -0.79 -0.94
CA THR A 86 5.24 0.38 -1.13
C THR A 86 5.94 1.51 -1.90
N PRO A 87 5.22 2.24 -2.75
CA PRO A 87 3.86 1.97 -3.21
C PRO A 87 3.80 0.70 -4.11
N PRO A 88 2.63 0.02 -4.20
CA PRO A 88 2.48 -1.19 -5.00
C PRO A 88 2.77 -1.00 -6.48
N LEU A 89 3.28 -2.03 -7.16
CA LEU A 89 3.60 -2.02 -8.60
C LEU A 89 2.42 -1.56 -9.47
N CYS A 90 1.18 -1.91 -9.09
CA CYS A 90 -0.03 -1.49 -9.82
C CYS A 90 -0.24 0.03 -9.84
N THR A 91 0.49 0.79 -9.03
CA THR A 91 0.42 2.25 -8.94
C THR A 91 1.60 2.97 -9.60
N ASP A 92 2.62 2.27 -10.08
CA ASP A 92 3.85 2.86 -10.62
C ASP A 92 3.58 3.87 -11.74
N GLY A 93 2.67 3.52 -12.66
CA GLY A 93 2.30 4.37 -13.80
C GLY A 93 1.60 5.67 -13.42
N LEU A 94 1.18 5.83 -12.16
CA LEU A 94 0.52 7.04 -11.67
C LEU A 94 1.47 7.97 -10.93
N ARG A 95 2.61 7.48 -10.43
CA ARG A 95 3.47 8.22 -9.48
C ARG A 95 3.81 9.64 -9.94
N GLY A 96 4.26 9.79 -11.20
CA GLY A 96 4.65 11.09 -11.75
C GLY A 96 3.51 12.12 -11.76
N SER A 97 2.26 11.67 -11.91
CA SER A 97 1.08 12.54 -11.94
C SER A 97 0.76 13.18 -10.58
N PHE A 98 1.38 12.73 -9.50
CA PHE A 98 1.15 13.24 -8.15
C PHE A 98 2.36 14.03 -7.61
N ASP A 99 3.50 14.07 -8.31
CA ASP A 99 4.76 14.62 -7.79
C ASP A 99 4.73 16.15 -7.60
N ASP A 100 4.03 16.87 -8.48
CA ASP A 100 3.99 18.34 -8.52
C ASP A 100 3.09 18.97 -7.43
N CYS A 101 2.19 18.20 -6.83
CA CYS A 101 1.22 18.70 -5.86
C CYS A 101 1.42 18.02 -4.50
N LYS A 102 2.02 18.73 -3.53
CA LYS A 102 2.37 18.17 -2.21
C LYS A 102 1.22 17.40 -1.52
N PRO A 103 -0.02 17.92 -1.45
CA PRO A 103 -1.14 17.16 -0.86
C PRO A 103 -1.47 15.87 -1.62
N LEU A 104 -1.47 15.93 -2.96
CA LEU A 104 -1.74 14.77 -3.81
C LEU A 104 -0.63 13.73 -3.71
N ARG A 105 0.65 14.14 -3.71
CA ARG A 105 1.78 13.23 -3.50
C ARG A 105 1.61 12.42 -2.22
N ARG A 106 1.26 13.08 -1.11
CA ARG A 106 1.06 12.40 0.18
C ARG A 106 -0.12 11.44 0.16
N VAL A 107 -1.20 11.82 -0.52
CA VAL A 107 -2.34 10.93 -0.73
C VAL A 107 -1.98 9.72 -1.58
N PHE A 108 -1.18 9.88 -2.63
CA PHE A 108 -0.72 8.77 -3.46
C PHE A 108 0.00 7.72 -2.62
N TYR A 109 0.95 8.16 -1.79
CA TYR A 109 1.69 7.26 -0.90
C TYR A 109 0.80 6.65 0.20
N ALA A 110 -0.06 7.44 0.83
CA ALA A 110 -1.00 6.93 1.84
C ALA A 110 -1.98 5.91 1.24
N MET A 111 -2.50 6.17 0.03
CA MET A 111 -3.37 5.25 -0.70
C MET A 111 -2.62 3.98 -1.09
N GLY A 112 -1.37 4.10 -1.52
CA GLY A 112 -0.48 2.97 -1.78
C GLY A 112 -0.37 2.03 -0.58
N ASN A 113 -0.31 2.56 0.64
CA ASN A 113 -0.30 1.75 1.86
C ASN A 113 -1.61 1.01 2.10
N TYR A 114 -2.76 1.65 1.80
CA TYR A 114 -4.07 0.98 1.91
C TYR A 114 -4.26 -0.11 0.85
N ILE A 115 -3.79 0.13 -0.38
CA ILE A 115 -3.78 -0.88 -1.46
C ILE A 115 -2.89 -2.06 -1.04
N ALA A 116 -1.65 -1.78 -0.61
CA ALA A 116 -0.72 -2.79 -0.10
C ALA A 116 -1.34 -3.59 1.04
N ALA A 117 -2.03 -2.93 1.98
CA ALA A 117 -2.66 -3.60 3.11
C ALA A 117 -3.75 -4.59 2.68
N GLU A 118 -4.51 -4.33 1.62
CA GLU A 118 -5.49 -5.28 1.10
C GLU A 118 -4.84 -6.46 0.36
N GLU A 119 -3.78 -6.23 -0.41
CA GLU A 119 -3.03 -7.30 -1.09
C GLU A 119 -2.24 -8.20 -0.11
N ILE A 120 -1.54 -7.60 0.84
CA ILE A 120 -0.70 -8.29 1.84
C ILE A 120 -1.54 -9.19 2.74
N LYS A 121 -2.78 -8.82 3.08
CA LYS A 121 -3.66 -9.66 3.92
C LYS A 121 -3.79 -11.07 3.36
N LYS A 122 -3.95 -11.21 2.03
CA LYS A 122 -4.04 -12.52 1.35
C LYS A 122 -2.72 -13.28 1.44
N LEU A 123 -1.59 -12.60 1.23
CA LEU A 123 -0.26 -13.23 1.32
C LEU A 123 0.02 -13.79 2.72
N LEU A 124 -0.41 -13.07 3.77
CA LEU A 124 -0.23 -13.47 5.17
C LEU A 124 -1.04 -14.71 5.59
N GLU A 125 -2.01 -15.13 4.79
CA GLU A 125 -2.72 -16.40 4.98
C GLU A 125 -1.86 -17.60 4.56
N GLU A 126 -0.92 -17.39 3.63
CA GLU A 126 -0.10 -18.44 3.02
C GLU A 126 1.35 -18.48 3.52
N LYS A 127 1.97 -17.31 3.75
CA LYS A 127 3.40 -17.22 4.08
C LYS A 127 3.77 -15.88 4.75
N PRO A 128 4.94 -15.76 5.39
CA PRO A 128 5.43 -14.48 5.89
C PRO A 128 5.57 -13.46 4.75
N VAL A 129 5.46 -12.18 5.07
CA VAL A 129 5.66 -11.10 4.09
C VAL A 129 6.77 -10.19 4.58
N VAL A 130 7.78 -9.94 3.74
CA VAL A 130 8.80 -8.93 3.97
C VAL A 130 8.51 -7.72 3.08
N LEU A 131 8.26 -6.59 3.71
CA LEU A 131 7.85 -5.35 3.08
C LEU A 131 9.00 -4.33 3.05
N ASP A 132 9.42 -3.92 1.86
CA ASP A 132 10.32 -2.77 1.66
C ASP A 132 9.51 -1.48 1.78
N ARG A 133 9.62 -0.83 2.95
CA ARG A 133 8.94 0.40 3.38
C ARG A 133 7.43 0.30 3.53
N TYR A 134 6.92 0.96 4.57
CA TYR A 134 5.50 1.16 4.81
C TYR A 134 5.19 2.64 5.03
N LEU A 135 5.97 3.33 5.85
CA LEU A 135 5.77 4.76 6.11
C LEU A 135 6.70 5.59 5.23
N THR A 136 6.15 6.13 4.16
CA THR A 136 6.86 7.06 3.29
C THR A 136 6.82 8.47 3.87
N ASN A 137 7.99 9.04 4.18
CA ASN A 137 8.16 10.44 4.61
C ASN A 137 8.02 11.44 3.44
N ALA A 138 6.95 11.33 2.63
CA ALA A 138 6.76 12.10 1.39
C ALA A 138 6.28 13.57 1.56
#